data_AF-A0A524I020-F1
#
_entry.id   AF-A0A524I020-F1
#
_cell.length_a   1.000
_cell.length_b   1.000
_cell.length_c   1.000
_cell.angle_alpha   90.00
_cell.angle_beta   90.00
_cell.angle_gamma   90.00
#
_symmetry.space_group_name_H-M   'P 1'
#
loop_
_entity.id
_entity.type
_entity.pdbx_description
1 polymer ?
#
loop_
_entity_poly.entity_id
_entity_poly.type
_entity_poly.pdbx_seq_one_letter_code
_entity_poly.pdbx_strand_id
1 'polypeptide(L)'
;MECTRMNENDSSPTPPSRRSKVVNLRVPLQVVETVDKWVDMQLYKSRSEFILSAIRFYLDYIEYKESYNVRAFQGEQFAESPGSRFDRLKYYKRP
;
A
#
# COMPACT_ATOMS: atom_id res chain seq x y z
N MET A 1 47.73 -25.59 -30.12
CA MET A 1 46.29 -25.76 -30.40
C MET A 1 45.63 -26.14 -29.09
N GLU A 2 45.08 -25.14 -28.42
CA GLU A 2 44.34 -25.28 -27.15
C GLU A 2 42.94 -25.83 -27.42
N CYS A 3 42.57 -26.91 -26.72
CA CYS A 3 41.19 -27.34 -26.64
C CYS A 3 40.55 -26.74 -25.38
N THR A 4 39.66 -25.78 -25.59
CA THR A 4 38.92 -25.05 -24.57
C THR A 4 37.96 -25.98 -23.83
N ARG A 5 38.07 -26.01 -22.50
CA ARG A 5 37.15 -26.70 -21.59
C ARG A 5 35.86 -25.87 -21.52
N MET A 6 34.72 -26.44 -21.94
CA MET A 6 33.42 -25.85 -21.67
C MET A 6 33.06 -26.10 -20.20
N ASN A 7 32.92 -25.02 -19.42
CA ASN A 7 32.24 -25.06 -18.13
C ASN A 7 30.83 -24.52 -18.34
N GLU A 8 29.85 -25.40 -18.28
CA GLU A 8 28.45 -25.07 -18.07
C GLU A 8 28.29 -24.52 -16.64
N ASN A 9 28.44 -23.20 -16.50
CA ASN A 9 27.91 -22.50 -15.34
C ASN A 9 26.42 -22.24 -15.59
N ASP A 10 25.62 -23.24 -15.26
CA ASP A 10 24.17 -23.13 -15.18
C ASP A 10 23.80 -22.26 -13.97
N SER A 11 23.98 -20.94 -14.12
CA SER A 11 23.57 -19.95 -13.12
C SER A 11 22.04 -19.86 -13.15
N SER A 12 21.40 -20.75 -12.40
CA SER A 12 19.98 -20.67 -12.06
C SER A 12 19.60 -19.22 -11.66
N PRO A 13 18.49 -18.66 -12.17
CA PRO A 13 18.07 -17.31 -11.82
C PRO A 13 17.51 -17.37 -10.41
N THR A 14 18.33 -17.02 -9.41
CA THR A 14 17.84 -16.80 -8.06
C THR A 14 16.78 -15.70 -8.13
N PRO A 15 15.55 -15.90 -7.63
CA PRO A 15 14.53 -14.87 -7.68
C PRO A 15 15.08 -13.61 -7.01
N PRO A 16 14.79 -12.40 -7.53
CA PRO A 16 15.35 -11.18 -7.00
C PRO A 16 14.93 -11.07 -5.53
N SER A 17 15.89 -11.32 -4.64
CA SER A 17 15.78 -10.99 -3.22
C SER A 17 15.20 -9.58 -3.16
N ARG A 18 13.99 -9.43 -2.62
CA ARG A 18 13.30 -8.14 -2.50
C ARG A 18 14.16 -7.26 -1.61
N ARG A 19 15.11 -6.54 -2.21
CA ARG A 19 16.08 -5.72 -1.49
C ARG A 19 15.30 -4.63 -0.76
N SER A 20 15.35 -4.64 0.57
CA SER A 20 14.92 -3.50 1.37
C SER A 20 15.80 -2.32 0.99
N LYS A 21 15.18 -1.25 0.47
CA LYS A 21 15.88 -0.03 0.09
C LYS A 21 15.76 0.96 1.24
N VAL A 22 16.90 1.35 1.80
CA VAL A 22 16.96 2.42 2.80
C VAL A 22 16.81 3.75 2.07
N VAL A 23 15.88 4.59 2.54
CA VAL A 23 15.62 5.92 2.00
C VAL A 23 15.72 6.96 3.10
N ASN A 24 16.30 8.11 2.77
CA ASN A 24 16.39 9.25 3.68
C ASN A 24 15.36 10.30 3.26
N LEU A 25 14.49 10.69 4.19
CA LEU A 25 13.44 11.67 3.96
C LEU A 25 13.67 12.88 4.86
N ARG A 26 13.45 14.07 4.33
CA ARG A 26 13.42 15.32 5.11
C ARG A 26 11.97 15.73 5.29
N VAL A 27 11.59 15.97 6.54
CA VAL A 27 10.23 16.35 6.92
C VAL A 27 10.27 17.46 7.97
N PRO A 28 9.24 18.32 8.04
CA PRO A 28 9.14 19.34 9.07
C PRO A 28 9.17 18.74 10.48
N LEU A 29 9.78 19.44 11.42
CA LEU A 29 9.96 18.96 12.81
C LEU A 29 8.64 18.57 13.47
N GLN A 30 7.60 19.40 13.30
CA GLN A 30 6.26 19.15 13.85
C GLN A 30 5.67 17.80 13.39
N VAL A 31 5.97 17.39 12.15
CA VAL A 31 5.54 16.09 11.62
C VAL A 31 6.29 14.97 12.32
N VAL A 32 7.61 15.11 12.48
CA VAL A 32 8.44 14.12 13.18
C VAL A 32 7.97 13.92 14.62
N GLU A 33 7.72 15.00 15.37
CA GLU A 33 7.23 14.95 16.74
C GLU A 33 5.87 14.24 16.85
N THR A 34 4.98 14.50 15.89
CA THR A 34 3.66 13.86 15.85
C THR A 34 3.78 12.35 15.57
N VAL A 35 4.66 11.97 14.65
CA VAL A 35 4.93 10.56 14.34
C VAL A 35 5.54 9.86 15.55
N ASP A 36 6.50 10.49 16.22
CA ASP A 36 7.12 9.95 17.42
C ASP A 36 6.11 9.69 18.52
N LYS A 37 5.21 10.66 18.76
CA LYS A 37 4.12 10.48 19.72
C LYS A 37 3.26 9.24 19.40
N TRP A 38 2.94 8.99 18.14
CA TRP A 38 2.13 7.82 17.76
C TRP A 38 2.89 6.49 17.89
N VAL A 39 4.19 6.50 17.64
CA VAL A 39 5.06 5.32 17.89
C VAL A 39 5.18 5.06 19.38
N ASP A 40 5.37 6.11 20.20
CA ASP A 40 5.46 6.00 21.66
C ASP A 40 4.15 5.49 22.28
N MET A 41 3.01 5.88 21.72
CA MET A 41 1.68 5.36 22.08
C MET A 41 1.44 3.92 21.61
N GLN A 42 2.43 3.24 21.01
CA GLN A 42 2.34 1.88 20.49
C GLN A 42 1.25 1.69 19.41
N LEU A 43 0.84 2.78 18.74
CA LEU A 43 -0.06 2.70 17.58
C LEU A 43 0.66 2.16 16.34
N TYR A 44 1.98 2.35 16.29
CA TYR A 44 2.87 1.83 15.26
C TYR A 44 4.16 1.31 15.91
N LYS A 45 4.71 0.21 15.41
CA LYS A 45 5.94 -0.41 15.92
C LYS A 45 7.19 0.40 15.60
N SER A 46 7.15 1.21 14.53
CA SER A 46 8.26 2.05 14.12
C SER A 46 7.80 3.23 13.26
N ARG A 47 8.65 4.26 13.14
CA ARG A 47 8.46 5.36 12.19
C ARG A 47 8.27 4.87 10.76
N SER A 48 9.07 3.87 10.34
CA SER A 48 8.98 3.31 8.98
C SER A 48 7.63 2.63 8.73
N GLU A 49 7.09 1.92 9.71
CA GLU A 49 5.75 1.31 9.60
C GLU A 49 4.65 2.37 9.49
N PHE A 50 4.75 3.42 10.30
CA PHE A 50 3.85 4.57 10.17
C PHE A 50 3.89 5.16 8.76
N ILE A 51 5.08 5.47 8.24
CA ILE A 51 5.23 6.09 6.91
C ILE A 51 4.67 5.18 5.81
N LEU A 52 4.94 3.87 5.86
CA LEU A 52 4.38 2.93 4.90
C LEU A 52 2.85 2.85 4.98
N SER A 53 2.28 2.90 6.18
CA SER A 53 0.83 2.88 6.38
C SER A 53 0.18 4.17 5.85
N ALA A 54 0.80 5.32 6.10
CA ALA A 54 0.35 6.61 5.58
C ALA A 54 0.39 6.65 4.04
N ILE A 55 1.45 6.11 3.42
CA ILE A 55 1.55 6.01 1.96
C ILE A 55 0.43 5.13 1.40
N ARG A 56 0.18 3.95 1.99
CA ARG A 56 -0.91 3.07 1.55
C ARG A 56 -2.27 3.77 1.65
N PHE A 57 -2.55 4.38 2.79
CA PHE A 57 -3.78 5.13 2.99
C PHE A 57 -3.96 6.24 1.95
N TYR A 58 -2.89 6.96 1.61
CA TYR A 58 -2.93 8.01 0.60
C TYR A 58 -3.20 7.46 -0.81
N LEU A 59 -2.59 6.32 -1.16
CA LEU A 59 -2.85 5.65 -2.44
C LEU A 59 -4.31 5.16 -2.53
N ASP A 60 -4.83 4.53 -1.47
CA ASP A 60 -6.22 4.10 -1.40
C ASP A 60 -7.18 5.29 -1.51
N TYR A 61 -6.84 6.43 -0.90
CA TYR A 61 -7.60 7.66 -1.00
C TYR A 61 -7.62 8.24 -2.42
N ILE A 62 -6.47 8.25 -3.11
CA ILE A 62 -6.40 8.70 -4.52
C ILE A 62 -7.27 7.78 -5.39
N GLU A 63 -7.12 6.46 -5.25
CA GLU A 63 -7.91 5.49 -6.01
C GLU A 63 -9.41 5.66 -5.76
N TYR A 64 -9.81 5.86 -4.50
CA TYR A 64 -11.20 6.16 -4.16
C TYR A 64 -11.69 7.45 -4.82
N LYS A 65 -10.91 8.53 -4.77
CA LYS A 65 -11.28 9.83 -5.35
C LYS A 65 -11.37 9.76 -6.87
N GLU A 66 -10.44 9.08 -7.52
CA GLU A 66 -10.42 8.92 -8.98
C GLU A 66 -11.54 8.01 -9.45
N SER A 67 -11.79 6.87 -8.78
CA SER A 67 -12.91 6.00 -9.09
C SER A 67 -14.27 6.67 -8.83
N TYR A 68 -14.37 7.57 -7.85
CA TYR A 68 -15.56 8.40 -7.66
C TYR A 68 -15.78 9.35 -8.83
N ASN A 69 -14.73 10.02 -9.33
CA ASN A 69 -14.86 10.88 -10.51
C ASN A 69 -15.24 10.07 -11.75
N VAL A 70 -14.58 8.94 -12.01
CA VAL A 70 -14.90 8.09 -13.16
C VAL A 70 -16.32 7.55 -13.08
N ARG A 71 -16.81 7.16 -11.89
CA ARG A 71 -18.21 6.75 -11.71
C ARG A 71 -19.20 7.90 -11.71
N ALA A 72 -18.83 9.11 -11.29
CA ALA A 72 -19.68 10.28 -11.40
C ALA A 72 -19.86 10.70 -12.87
N PHE A 73 -18.83 10.52 -13.70
CA PHE A 73 -18.89 10.78 -15.15
C PHE A 73 -19.48 9.63 -15.97
N GLN A 74 -19.36 8.37 -15.52
CA GLN A 74 -20.05 7.21 -16.15
C GLN A 74 -21.44 6.94 -15.55
N GLY A 75 -21.78 7.60 -14.44
CA GLY A 75 -22.95 7.35 -13.60
C GLY A 75 -24.14 8.26 -13.85
N GLU A 76 -24.16 9.03 -14.94
CA GLU A 76 -25.45 9.52 -15.47
C GLU A 76 -26.33 8.38 -16.00
N GLN A 77 -25.87 7.11 -16.01
CA GLN A 77 -26.70 5.98 -16.48
C GLN A 77 -27.16 4.97 -15.43
N PHE A 78 -26.65 4.93 -14.19
CA PHE A 78 -27.20 4.02 -13.18
C PHE A 78 -27.24 4.65 -11.79
N ALA A 79 -28.41 5.21 -11.47
CA ALA A 79 -28.79 5.62 -10.14
C ALA A 79 -28.91 4.37 -9.23
N GLU A 80 -27.85 4.05 -8.49
CA GLU A 80 -28.01 3.35 -7.22
C GLU A 80 -27.51 4.25 -6.09
N SER A 81 -28.47 4.64 -5.26
CA SER A 81 -28.25 5.54 -4.12
C SER A 81 -27.29 4.92 -3.09
N PRO A 82 -26.54 5.74 -2.32
CA PRO A 82 -25.56 5.26 -1.33
C PRO A 82 -26.15 4.41 -0.19
N GLY A 83 -27.48 4.24 -0.10
CA GLY A 83 -28.15 3.49 0.96
C GLY A 83 -28.01 1.97 0.85
N SER A 84 -27.78 1.43 -0.35
CA SER A 84 -27.90 -0.02 -0.61
C SER A 84 -26.76 -0.89 -0.04
N ARG A 85 -25.65 -0.31 0.43
CA ARG A 85 -24.53 -1.09 1.01
C ARG A 85 -24.74 -1.42 2.49
N PHE A 86 -25.45 -0.58 3.25
CA PHE A 86 -25.67 -0.82 4.69
C PHE A 86 -26.84 -1.78 4.97
N ASP A 87 -27.80 -1.95 4.04
CA ASP A 87 -28.86 -2.95 4.21
C ASP A 87 -28.36 -4.40 4.14
N ARG A 88 -27.19 -4.64 3.53
CA ARG A 88 -26.58 -5.98 3.47
C ARG A 88 -25.93 -6.41 4.79
N LEU A 89 -25.77 -5.52 5.76
CA LEU A 89 -25.26 -5.87 7.10
C LEU A 89 -26.35 -6.37 8.07
N LYS A 90 -27.64 -6.25 7.73
CA LYS A 90 -28.75 -6.69 8.60
C LYS A 90 -28.89 -8.21 8.71
N TYR A 91 -28.18 -8.99 7.89
CA TYR A 91 -28.30 -10.45 7.84
C TYR A 91 -27.16 -11.21 8.53
N TYR A 92 -26.16 -10.54 9.11
CA TYR A 92 -25.19 -11.21 9.98
C TYR A 92 -25.69 -11.23 11.43
N LYS A 93 -26.79 -11.95 11.67
CA LYS A 93 -27.07 -12.49 13.02
C LYS A 93 -26.09 -13.65 13.26
N ARG A 94 -25.29 -13.53 14.32
CA ARG A 94 -24.39 -14.56 14.85
C ARG A 94 -25.15 -15.87 15.13
N PRO A 95 -24.56 -17.04 14.86
CA PRO A 95 -24.76 -18.21 15.70
C PRO A 95 -24.05 -18.05 17.04
#